data_AF-A0A2N0XA66-F1
#
_entry.id   AF-A0A2N0XA66-F1
#
_cell.length_a   1.000
_cell.length_b   1.000
_cell.length_c   1.000
_cell.angle_alpha   90.00
_cell.angle_beta   90.00
_cell.angle_gamma   90.00
#
_symmetry.space_group_name_H-M   'P 1'
#
loop_
_entity.id
_entity.type
_entity.pdbx_description
1 polymer ?
#
loop_
_entity_poly.entity_id
_entity_poly.type
_entity_poly.pdbx_seq_one_letter_code
_entity_poly.pdbx_strand_id
1 'polypeptide(L)'
;MGWWIALAVIATLVVAWAYFTAQRLNRLHIRTDSALQNLQASLDRRASLAEALVPEAEAAARAILAMDYPVHALDHRARAEERLEGILAGMPVPRQVVDASARVELARRFYNDAVTDTRALRTRPAVRVLRLGGTAPLPVYFELPSAREGRESRANPEERPEGA
;
A
#
# COMPACT_ATOMS: atom_id res chain seq x y z
N MET A 1 28.86 25.28 -38.72
CA MET A 1 27.42 25.59 -38.58
C MET A 1 26.53 24.38 -38.30
N GLY A 2 26.78 23.18 -38.84
CA GLY A 2 25.95 21.99 -38.57
C GLY A 2 25.91 21.53 -37.09
N TRP A 3 26.94 21.84 -36.29
CA TRP A 3 26.98 21.48 -34.87
C TRP A 3 25.85 22.10 -34.04
N TRP A 4 25.46 23.35 -34.33
CA TRP A 4 24.33 24.00 -33.63
C TRP A 4 23.00 23.35 -33.93
N ILE A 5 22.81 22.88 -35.16
CA ILE A 5 21.61 22.12 -35.55
C ILE A 5 21.60 20.76 -34.83
N ALA A 6 22.72 20.05 -34.79
CA ALA A 6 22.84 18.80 -34.04
C ALA A 6 22.55 19.01 -32.54
N LEU A 7 23.09 20.06 -31.94
CA LEU A 7 22.82 20.45 -30.55
C LEU A 7 21.33 20.74 -30.32
N ALA A 8 20.69 21.51 -31.20
CA ALA A 8 19.27 21.84 -31.11
C ALA A 8 18.39 20.59 -31.24
N VAL A 9 18.72 19.67 -32.15
CA VAL A 9 18.02 18.38 -32.30
C VAL A 9 18.18 17.53 -31.04
N ILE A 10 19.39 17.40 -30.52
CA ILE A 10 19.67 16.65 -29.27
C ILE A 10 18.90 17.27 -28.11
N ALA A 11 18.94 18.60 -27.95
CA ALA A 11 18.21 19.30 -26.90
C ALA A 11 16.70 19.05 -27.00
N THR A 12 16.13 19.09 -28.20
CA THR A 12 14.71 18.83 -28.44
C THR A 12 14.33 17.39 -28.09
N LEU A 13 15.16 16.42 -28.49
CA LEU A 13 14.95 15.01 -28.14
C LEU A 13 15.01 14.79 -26.62
N VAL A 14 15.95 15.44 -25.92
CA VAL A 14 16.05 15.38 -24.46
C VAL A 14 14.81 15.98 -23.79
N VAL A 15 14.31 17.13 -24.25
CA VAL A 15 13.09 17.76 -23.71
C VAL A 15 11.86 16.88 -23.96
N ALA A 16 11.70 16.34 -25.17
CA ALA A 16 10.59 15.44 -25.51
C ALA A 16 10.63 14.15 -24.67
N TRP A 17 11.82 13.58 -24.48
CA TRP A 17 12.03 12.40 -23.64
C TRP A 17 11.74 12.67 -22.15
N ALA A 18 12.16 13.82 -21.62
CA ALA A 18 11.86 14.25 -20.26
C ALA A 18 10.34 14.45 -20.06
N TYR A 19 9.66 15.07 -21.03
CA TYR A 19 8.21 15.25 -21.00
C TYR A 19 7.46 13.90 -20.97
N PHE A 20 7.84 12.95 -21.83
CA PHE A 20 7.23 11.62 -21.85
C PHE A 20 7.45 10.87 -20.53
N THR A 21 8.64 10.99 -19.95
CA THR A 21 8.97 10.39 -18.64
C THR A 21 8.14 11.01 -17.51
N ALA A 22 8.00 12.33 -17.49
CA ALA A 22 7.18 13.04 -16.51
C ALA A 22 5.70 12.66 -16.60
N GLN A 23 5.16 12.55 -17.82
CA GLN A 23 3.77 12.15 -18.05
C GLN A 23 3.51 10.72 -17.59
N ARG A 24 4.47 9.81 -17.81
CA ARG A 24 4.38 8.42 -17.33
C ARG A 24 4.42 8.34 -15.80
N LEU A 25 5.22 9.18 -15.15
CA LEU A 25 5.27 9.26 -13.68
C LEU A 25 3.96 9.77 -13.09
N ASN A 26 3.40 10.85 -13.67
CA ASN A 26 2.12 11.42 -13.23
C ASN A 26 0.98 10.41 -13.28
N ARG A 27 0.87 9.65 -14.39
CA ARG A 27 -0.15 8.61 -14.53
C ARG A 27 -0.05 7.54 -13.45
N LEU A 28 1.17 7.22 -13.00
CA LEU A 28 1.40 6.19 -12.00
C LEU A 28 1.08 6.67 -10.58
N HIS A 29 1.39 7.93 -10.27
CA HIS A 29 0.95 8.57 -9.03
C HIS A 29 -0.57 8.59 -8.93
N ILE A 30 -1.26 9.08 -9.97
CA ILE A 30 -2.73 9.11 -10.01
C ILE A 30 -3.31 7.70 -9.76
N ARG A 31 -2.75 6.67 -10.42
CA ARG A 31 -3.23 5.29 -10.25
C ARG A 31 -3.03 4.78 -8.81
N THR A 32 -1.92 5.13 -8.18
CA THR A 32 -1.61 4.68 -6.81
C THR A 32 -2.47 5.40 -5.78
N ASP A 33 -2.68 6.70 -5.95
CA ASP A 33 -3.56 7.51 -5.10
C ASP A 33 -5.01 7.03 -5.22
N SER A 34 -5.49 6.77 -6.44
CA SER A 34 -6.82 6.19 -6.64
C SER A 34 -6.97 4.79 -6.04
N ALA A 35 -5.94 3.94 -6.13
CA ALA A 35 -5.95 2.62 -5.51
C ALA A 35 -5.98 2.70 -3.98
N LEU A 36 -5.24 3.66 -3.39
CA LEU A 36 -5.25 3.93 -1.97
C LEU A 36 -6.62 4.41 -1.48
N GLN A 37 -7.24 5.36 -2.19
CA GLN A 37 -8.58 5.85 -1.87
C GLN A 37 -9.62 4.73 -1.91
N ASN A 38 -9.55 3.85 -2.91
CA ASN A 38 -10.42 2.67 -3.00
C ASN A 38 -10.22 1.69 -1.84
N LEU A 39 -8.97 1.49 -1.40
CA LEU A 39 -8.66 0.67 -0.23
C LEU A 39 -9.25 1.27 1.04
N GLN A 40 -9.01 2.56 1.29
CA GLN A 40 -9.54 3.27 2.46
C GLN A 40 -11.08 3.21 2.50
N ALA A 41 -11.75 3.52 1.38
CA ALA A 41 -13.21 3.44 1.30
C ALA A 41 -13.74 2.02 1.55
N SER A 42 -13.05 0.99 1.08
CA SER A 42 -13.43 -0.41 1.31
C SER A 42 -13.29 -0.79 2.79
N LEU A 43 -12.21 -0.35 3.43
CA LEU A 43 -11.96 -0.59 4.86
C LEU A 43 -12.98 0.17 5.74
N ASP A 44 -13.24 1.45 5.46
CA ASP A 44 -14.25 2.26 6.16
C ASP A 44 -15.64 1.64 6.03
N ARG A 45 -15.97 1.15 4.83
CA ARG A 45 -17.25 0.46 4.60
C ARG A 45 -17.34 -0.81 5.44
N ARG A 46 -16.29 -1.63 5.50
CA ARG A 46 -16.26 -2.83 6.35
C ARG A 46 -16.41 -2.48 7.83
N ALA A 47 -15.66 -1.49 8.31
CA ALA A 47 -15.75 -1.04 9.69
C ALA A 47 -17.16 -0.54 10.04
N SER A 48 -17.78 0.27 9.18
CA SER A 48 -19.16 0.76 9.39
C SER A 48 -20.19 -0.36 9.48
N LEU A 49 -20.02 -1.43 8.68
CA LEU A 49 -20.90 -2.59 8.71
C LEU A 49 -20.64 -3.48 9.93
N ALA A 50 -19.38 -3.64 10.34
CA ALA A 50 -19.03 -4.35 11.56
C ALA A 50 -19.57 -3.61 12.80
N GLU A 51 -19.43 -2.28 12.86
CA GLU A 51 -19.98 -1.46 13.95
C GLU A 51 -21.50 -1.62 14.06
N ALA A 52 -22.22 -1.59 12.94
CA ALA A 52 -23.67 -1.60 12.94
C ALA A 52 -24.29 -3.00 13.14
N LEU A 53 -23.58 -4.07 12.77
CA LEU A 53 -24.17 -5.42 12.67
C LEU A 53 -23.53 -6.46 13.59
N VAL A 54 -22.38 -6.15 14.22
CA VAL A 54 -21.61 -7.09 15.03
C VAL A 54 -21.31 -6.45 16.39
N PRO A 55 -22.15 -6.67 17.42
CA PRO A 55 -21.99 -6.05 18.75
C PRO A 55 -20.59 -6.26 19.36
N GLU A 56 -20.02 -7.45 19.20
CA GLU A 56 -18.71 -7.84 19.71
C GLU A 56 -17.57 -7.06 19.03
N ALA A 57 -17.77 -6.59 17.80
CA ALA A 57 -16.80 -5.82 17.03
C ALA A 57 -17.03 -4.31 17.11
N GLU A 58 -18.13 -3.85 17.73
CA GLU A 58 -18.56 -2.44 17.74
C GLU A 58 -17.47 -1.50 18.24
N ALA A 59 -16.90 -1.79 19.41
CA ALA A 59 -15.85 -0.95 20.00
C ALA A 59 -14.59 -0.88 19.14
N ALA A 60 -14.19 -1.99 18.52
CA ALA A 60 -13.02 -2.04 17.64
C ALA A 60 -13.27 -1.27 16.33
N ALA A 61 -14.45 -1.45 15.72
CA ALA A 61 -14.84 -0.77 14.50
C ALA A 61 -14.99 0.75 14.70
N ARG A 62 -15.61 1.17 15.80
CA ARG A 62 -15.72 2.59 16.18
C ARG A 62 -14.36 3.24 16.39
N ALA A 63 -13.43 2.54 17.06
CA ALA A 63 -12.08 3.04 17.26
C ALA A 63 -11.31 3.23 15.93
N ILE A 64 -11.54 2.37 14.94
CA ILE A 64 -11.00 2.55 13.58
C ILE A 64 -11.61 3.81 12.94
N LEU A 65 -12.94 3.94 12.94
CA LEU A 65 -13.64 5.06 12.28
C LEU A 65 -13.39 6.43 12.95
N ALA A 66 -13.02 6.45 14.24
CA ALA A 66 -12.73 7.67 14.97
C ALA A 66 -11.35 8.29 14.66
N MET A 67 -10.47 7.55 13.99
CA MET A 67 -9.11 8.02 13.67
C MET A 67 -8.98 8.31 12.18
N ASP A 68 -8.35 9.44 11.85
CA ASP A 68 -7.85 9.66 10.50
C ASP A 68 -6.49 8.97 10.34
N TYR A 69 -6.33 8.18 9.28
CA TYR A 69 -5.11 7.43 9.00
C TYR A 69 -4.43 8.01 7.76
N PRO A 70 -3.48 8.95 7.93
CA PRO A 70 -2.71 9.46 6.81
C PRO A 70 -1.89 8.33 6.18
N VAL A 71 -1.47 8.51 4.93
CA VAL A 71 -0.77 7.49 4.12
C VAL A 71 0.47 6.92 4.83
N HIS A 72 1.19 7.74 5.60
CA HIS A 72 2.38 7.33 6.36
C HIS A 72 2.08 6.56 7.65
N ALA A 73 0.81 6.50 8.06
CA ALA A 73 0.33 5.79 9.24
C ALA A 73 -0.53 4.57 8.87
N LEU A 74 -0.40 4.05 7.64
CA LEU A 74 -1.12 2.84 7.20
C LEU A 74 -0.82 1.63 8.10
N ASP A 75 0.37 1.55 8.70
CA ASP A 75 0.71 0.49 9.65
C ASP A 75 -0.13 0.55 10.94
N HIS A 76 -0.45 1.76 11.41
CA HIS A 76 -1.34 1.93 12.57
C HIS A 76 -2.75 1.46 12.24
N ARG A 77 -3.22 1.76 11.02
CA ARG A 77 -4.50 1.26 10.53
C ARG A 77 -4.49 -0.26 10.42
N ALA A 78 -3.44 -0.84 9.84
CA ALA A 78 -3.30 -2.29 9.66
C ALA A 78 -3.42 -3.05 10.99
N ARG A 79 -2.76 -2.57 12.06
CA ARG A 79 -2.87 -3.17 13.40
C ARG A 79 -4.26 -3.06 14.01
N ALA A 80 -5.02 -2.00 13.69
CA ALA A 80 -6.39 -1.86 14.14
C ALA A 80 -7.32 -2.81 13.38
N GLU A 81 -7.13 -2.93 12.06
CA GLU A 81 -7.85 -3.85 11.18
C GLU A 81 -7.58 -5.32 11.53
N GLU A 82 -6.35 -5.67 11.94
CA GLU A 82 -6.00 -7.02 12.41
C GLU A 82 -6.80 -7.39 13.67
N ARG A 83 -6.92 -6.48 14.63
CA ARG A 83 -7.74 -6.70 15.83
C ARG A 83 -9.21 -6.91 15.47
N LEU A 84 -9.74 -6.11 14.55
CA LEU A 84 -11.11 -6.27 14.06
C LEU A 84 -11.29 -7.64 13.39
N GLU A 85 -10.37 -8.03 12.51
CA GLU A 85 -10.42 -9.33 11.81
C GLU A 85 -10.34 -10.51 12.78
N GLY A 86 -9.51 -10.42 13.82
CA GLY A 86 -9.42 -11.43 14.88
C GLY A 86 -10.75 -11.64 15.61
N ILE A 87 -11.50 -10.56 15.87
CA ILE A 87 -12.85 -10.66 16.47
C ILE A 87 -13.82 -11.32 15.49
N LEU A 88 -13.84 -10.86 14.23
CA LEU A 88 -14.74 -11.37 13.19
C LEU A 88 -14.51 -12.86 12.86
N ALA A 89 -13.26 -13.34 12.93
CA ALA A 89 -12.92 -14.73 12.62
C ALA A 89 -13.46 -15.73 13.67
N GLY A 90 -13.73 -15.28 14.90
CA GLY A 90 -14.20 -16.12 16.00
C GLY A 90 -15.71 -16.35 16.04
N MET A 91 -16.48 -15.79 15.11
CA MET A 91 -17.93 -15.72 15.21
C MET A 91 -18.64 -15.78 13.85
N PRO A 92 -19.92 -16.17 13.81
CA PRO A 92 -20.72 -16.05 12.60
C PRO A 92 -20.93 -14.57 12.26
N VAL A 93 -20.45 -14.14 11.10
CA VAL A 93 -20.57 -12.77 10.63
C VAL A 93 -21.69 -12.62 9.58
N PRO A 94 -22.44 -11.50 9.57
CA PRO A 94 -23.46 -11.22 8.56
C PRO A 94 -22.87 -11.18 7.15
N ARG A 95 -23.65 -11.60 6.15
CA ARG A 95 -23.22 -11.64 4.74
C ARG A 95 -22.67 -10.30 4.24
N GLN A 96 -23.23 -9.18 4.70
CA GLN A 96 -22.78 -7.84 4.32
C GLN A 96 -21.33 -7.58 4.74
N VAL A 97 -20.93 -8.08 5.92
CA VAL A 97 -19.56 -7.96 6.45
C VAL A 97 -18.62 -8.89 5.69
N VAL A 98 -19.08 -10.10 5.32
CA VAL A 98 -18.32 -11.03 4.47
C VAL A 98 -18.05 -10.42 3.10
N ASP A 99 -19.08 -9.90 2.43
CA ASP A 99 -18.96 -9.26 1.12
C ASP A 99 -18.04 -8.04 1.17
N ALA A 100 -18.12 -7.23 2.25
CA ALA A 100 -17.22 -6.11 2.46
C ALA A 100 -15.76 -6.56 2.69
N SER A 101 -15.54 -7.65 3.43
CA SER A 101 -14.21 -8.23 3.66
C SER A 101 -13.57 -8.73 2.36
N ALA A 102 -14.35 -9.37 1.49
CA ALA A 102 -13.87 -9.77 0.16
C ALA A 102 -13.46 -8.56 -0.71
N ARG A 103 -14.21 -7.45 -0.64
CA ARG A 103 -13.85 -6.21 -1.34
C ARG A 103 -12.56 -5.58 -0.81
N VAL A 104 -12.36 -5.60 0.51
CA VAL A 104 -11.12 -5.14 1.15
C VAL A 104 -9.93 -5.94 0.64
N GLU A 105 -10.05 -7.26 0.54
CA GLU A 105 -8.96 -8.11 0.05
C GLU A 105 -8.59 -7.78 -1.41
N LEU A 106 -9.58 -7.59 -2.27
CA LEU A 106 -9.34 -7.16 -3.66
C LEU A 106 -8.69 -5.77 -3.73
N ALA A 107 -9.19 -4.81 -2.95
CA ALA A 107 -8.64 -3.46 -2.92
C ALA A 107 -7.18 -3.44 -2.42
N ARG A 108 -6.86 -4.27 -1.42
CA ARG A 108 -5.49 -4.44 -0.90
C ARG A 108 -4.55 -4.96 -1.99
N ARG A 109 -4.98 -5.97 -2.76
CA ARG A 109 -4.19 -6.51 -3.87
C ARG A 109 -3.92 -5.43 -4.93
N PHE A 110 -4.95 -4.71 -5.38
CA PHE A 110 -4.79 -3.64 -6.36
C PHE A 110 -3.88 -2.50 -5.88
N TYR A 111 -3.97 -2.12 -4.59
CA TYR A 111 -3.07 -1.15 -4.00
C TYR A 111 -1.62 -1.66 -4.00
N ASN A 112 -1.38 -2.89 -3.55
CA ASN A 112 -0.04 -3.48 -3.52
C ASN A 112 0.57 -3.63 -4.92
N ASP A 113 -0.24 -3.93 -5.94
CA ASP A 113 0.21 -3.96 -7.33
C ASP A 113 0.62 -2.57 -7.82
N ALA A 114 -0.17 -1.52 -7.49
CA ALA A 114 0.18 -0.14 -7.81
C ALA A 114 1.44 0.34 -7.08
N VAL A 115 1.62 -0.05 -5.81
CA VAL A 115 2.85 0.18 -5.03
C VAL A 115 4.06 -0.51 -5.68
N THR A 116 3.88 -1.73 -6.18
CA THR A 116 4.95 -2.46 -6.86
C THR A 116 5.33 -1.78 -8.18
N ASP A 117 4.35 -1.36 -8.98
CA ASP A 117 4.57 -0.61 -10.22
C ASP A 117 5.34 0.72 -9.95
N THR A 118 4.96 1.46 -8.89
CA THR A 118 5.64 2.72 -8.50
C THR A 118 7.07 2.50 -8.04
N ARG A 119 7.31 1.48 -7.20
CA ARG A 119 8.67 1.14 -6.74
C ARG A 119 9.55 0.69 -7.90
N ALA A 120 9.04 -0.15 -8.80
CA ALA A 120 9.77 -0.62 -9.98
C ALA A 120 10.18 0.56 -10.90
N LEU A 121 9.33 1.57 -11.06
CA LEU A 121 9.66 2.76 -11.84
C LEU A 121 10.79 3.58 -11.21
N ARG A 122 10.82 3.70 -9.88
CA ARG A 122 11.79 4.51 -9.15
C ARG A 122 13.21 3.93 -9.18
N THR A 123 13.34 2.63 -9.40
CA THR A 123 14.64 1.97 -9.58
C THR A 123 15.25 2.20 -10.98
N ARG A 124 14.49 2.74 -11.95
CA ARG A 124 15.01 2.93 -13.31
C ARG A 124 16.02 4.08 -13.36
N PRO A 125 17.20 3.87 -14.00
CA PRO A 125 18.28 4.86 -14.05
C PRO A 125 17.85 6.17 -14.71
N ALA A 126 16.91 6.13 -15.66
CA ALA A 126 16.33 7.32 -16.30
C ALA A 126 15.70 8.32 -15.32
N VAL A 127 14.97 7.84 -14.31
CA VAL A 127 14.32 8.69 -13.29
C VAL A 127 15.35 9.22 -12.29
N ARG A 128 16.40 8.41 -12.02
CA ARG A 128 17.51 8.76 -11.13
C ARG A 128 18.41 9.84 -11.72
N VAL A 129 18.70 9.77 -13.02
CA VAL A 129 19.51 10.75 -13.77
C VAL A 129 18.79 12.09 -13.88
N LEU A 130 17.48 12.10 -14.11
CA LEU A 130 16.71 13.33 -14.23
C LEU A 130 16.29 13.95 -12.88
N ARG A 131 16.58 13.33 -11.73
CA ARG A 131 16.15 13.78 -10.39
C ARG A 131 14.64 14.10 -10.27
N LEU A 132 13.83 13.56 -11.18
CA LEU A 132 12.37 13.78 -11.26
C LEU A 132 11.58 13.03 -10.19
N GLY A 133 12.24 12.13 -9.44
CA GLY A 133 11.59 11.31 -8.41
C GLY A 133 11.17 12.07 -7.16
N GLY A 134 11.59 13.33 -6.97
CA GLY A 134 11.30 14.13 -5.77
C GLY A 134 11.68 13.46 -4.44
N THR A 135 11.48 14.18 -3.34
CA THR A 135 11.63 13.69 -1.95
C THR A 135 10.42 12.91 -1.44
N ALA A 136 9.44 12.60 -2.30
CA ALA A 136 8.22 11.93 -1.89
C ALA A 136 8.53 10.57 -1.24
N PRO A 137 8.07 10.26 -0.01
CA PRO A 137 8.32 8.97 0.63
C PRO A 137 7.82 7.81 -0.25
N LEU A 138 8.49 6.66 -0.19
CA LEU A 138 8.08 5.47 -0.93
C LEU A 138 6.73 4.98 -0.40
N PRO A 139 5.79 4.57 -1.27
CA PRO A 139 4.53 3.98 -0.82
C PRO A 139 4.81 2.74 0.03
N VAL A 140 4.13 2.64 1.17
CA VAL A 140 4.28 1.54 2.14
C VAL A 140 3.25 0.46 1.79
N TYR A 141 3.67 -0.81 1.85
CA TYR A 141 2.76 -1.93 1.61
C TYR A 141 1.74 -2.01 2.76
N PHE A 142 0.48 -2.30 2.43
CA PHE A 142 -0.49 -2.61 3.47
C PHE A 142 -0.36 -4.08 3.85
N GLU A 143 0.38 -4.34 4.91
CA GLU A 143 0.59 -5.66 5.48
C GLU A 143 -0.29 -5.85 6.71
N LEU A 144 -1.33 -6.68 6.61
CA LEU A 144 -1.86 -7.32 7.82
C LEU A 144 -0.82 -8.34 8.28
N PRO A 145 -0.35 -8.30 9.54
CA PRO A 145 0.52 -9.33 10.07
C PRO A 145 -0.19 -10.67 9.90
N SER A 146 0.34 -11.52 9.02
CA SER A 146 -0.16 -12.88 8.95
C SER A 146 0.27 -13.58 10.24
N ALA A 147 -0.63 -14.35 10.86
CA ALA A 147 -0.36 -15.15 12.07
C ALA A 147 0.76 -16.22 11.92
N ARG A 148 1.64 -16.10 10.91
CA ARG A 148 2.77 -16.98 10.62
C ARG A 148 4.07 -16.54 11.29
N GLU A 149 4.28 -15.24 11.49
CA GLU A 149 5.56 -14.72 12.00
C GLU A 149 5.80 -15.07 13.49
N GLY A 150 4.72 -15.21 14.28
CA GLY A 150 4.81 -15.69 15.66
C GLY A 150 5.11 -17.18 15.84
N ARG A 151 4.97 -18.00 14.78
CA ARG A 151 5.34 -19.43 14.82
C ARG A 151 6.79 -19.67 14.43
N GLU A 152 7.34 -18.90 13.49
CA GLU A 152 8.76 -19.02 13.10
C GLU A 152 9.71 -18.49 14.19
N SER A 153 9.35 -17.41 14.90
CA SER A 153 10.18 -16.88 16.00
C SER A 153 10.21 -17.78 17.25
N ARG A 154 9.17 -18.61 17.48
CA ARG A 154 9.18 -19.63 18.56
C ARG A 154 9.79 -20.96 18.14
N ALA A 155 10.01 -21.20 16.85
CA ALA A 155 10.52 -22.46 16.32
C ALA A 155 12.05 -22.50 16.20
N ASN A 156 12.79 -21.49 16.66
CA ASN A 156 14.25 -21.55 16.73
C ASN A 156 14.80 -21.44 18.18
N PRO A 157 14.78 -22.53 18.99
CA PRO A 157 15.54 -22.62 20.22
C PRO A 157 16.95 -23.24 20.04
N GLU A 158 17.41 -23.57 18.83
CA GLU A 158 18.59 -24.41 18.63
C GLU A 158 19.64 -23.77 17.74
N GLU A 159 20.37 -22.78 18.26
CA GLU A 159 21.79 -22.63 17.91
C GLU A 159 22.58 -22.25 19.16
N ARG A 160 22.84 -23.26 20.00
CA ARG A 160 23.96 -23.23 20.94
C ARG A 160 24.83 -24.46 20.67
N PRO A 161 25.88 -24.37 19.83
CA PRO A 161 26.88 -25.41 19.82
C PRO A 161 27.72 -25.28 21.11
N GLU A 162 27.53 -26.25 22.00
CA GLU A 162 28.55 -26.66 22.98
C GLU A 162 29.82 -27.06 22.19
N GLY A 163 30.88 -26.28 22.37
CA GLY A 163 32.21 -26.59 21.87
C GLY A 163 33.09 -26.95 23.06
N ALA A 164 33.43 -28.23 23.12
CA ALA A 164 34.45 -28.87 23.96
C ALA A 164 35.84 -28.22 23.84
#